data_AF-A0A820RKF0-F1
#
_entry.id   AF-A0A820RKF0-F1
#
_cell.length_a   1.000
_cell.length_b   1.000
_cell.length_c   1.000
_cell.angle_alpha   90.00
_cell.angle_beta   90.00
_cell.angle_gamma   90.00
#
_symmetry.space_group_name_H-M   'P 1'
#
loop_
_entity.id
_entity.type
_entity.pdbx_description
1 polymer ?
#
loop_
_entity_poly.entity_id
_entity_poly.type
_entity_poly.pdbx_seq_one_letter_code
_entity_poly.pdbx_strand_id
1 'polypeptide(L)'
;LSLMPSNHHLIQPLATIYTAVNGDIKRVILRVLEIPVRGMGMNSPELLKLVENCPKGAETLITRIIHILTEQAPPSPALVEKVRDLYHKRVSDVRFLIPVLTGLDKKEIISALPKLIKLTQPVVKEVFNRLL
;
A
#
# COMPACT_ATOMS: atom_id res chain seq x y z
N LEU A 1 9.53 12.07 -11.80
CA LEU A 1 9.06 11.87 -10.41
C LEU A 1 10.04 12.41 -9.35
N SER A 2 11.24 12.89 -9.72
CA SER A 2 12.24 13.40 -8.78
C SER A 2 11.78 14.59 -7.93
N LEU A 3 10.76 15.33 -8.36
CA LEU A 3 10.18 16.45 -7.61
C LEU A 3 9.18 16.03 -6.53
N MET A 4 8.72 14.77 -6.52
CA MET A 4 7.69 14.31 -5.59
C MET A 4 8.09 14.38 -4.11
N PRO A 5 9.33 14.04 -3.71
CA PRO A 5 9.77 14.24 -2.32
C PRO A 5 9.74 15.70 -1.87
N SER A 6 9.88 16.65 -2.80
CA SER A 6 9.84 18.09 -2.52
C SER A 6 8.43 18.68 -2.64
N ASN A 7 7.55 18.03 -3.40
CA ASN A 7 6.16 18.43 -3.58
C ASN A 7 5.25 17.21 -3.58
N HIS A 8 4.75 16.88 -2.39
CA HIS A 8 3.95 15.69 -2.16
C HIS A 8 2.61 15.71 -2.90
N HIS A 9 2.08 16.90 -3.26
CA HIS A 9 0.80 17.02 -3.96
C HIS A 9 0.81 16.34 -5.34
N LEU A 10 1.99 16.16 -5.94
CA LEU A 10 2.16 15.49 -7.24
C LEU A 10 1.72 14.02 -7.24
N ILE A 11 1.58 13.38 -6.08
CA ILE A 11 1.07 12.00 -6.00
C ILE A 11 -0.40 11.90 -6.46
N GLN A 12 -1.21 12.93 -6.24
CA GLN A 12 -2.64 12.89 -6.57
C GLN A 12 -2.88 12.93 -8.09
N PRO A 13 -2.26 13.85 -8.86
CA PRO A 13 -2.27 13.79 -10.31
C PRO A 13 -1.64 12.49 -10.85
N LEU A 14 -0.57 11.98 -10.24
CA LEU A 14 0.04 10.73 -10.66
C LEU A 14 -0.94 9.56 -10.55
N ALA A 15 -1.69 9.47 -9.44
CA ALA A 15 -2.71 8.44 -9.27
C ALA A 15 -3.84 8.58 -10.30
N THR A 16 -4.24 9.81 -10.62
CA THR A 16 -5.23 10.09 -11.67
C THR A 16 -4.72 9.61 -13.03
N ILE A 17 -3.50 10.00 -13.42
CA ILE A 17 -2.85 9.56 -14.67
C ILE A 17 -2.72 8.04 -14.69
N TYR A 18 -2.30 7.43 -13.59
CA TYR A 18 -2.14 5.98 -13.47
C TYR A 18 -3.43 5.25 -13.85
N THR A 19 -4.61 5.75 -13.45
CA THR A 19 -5.88 5.12 -13.82
C THR A 19 -6.23 5.23 -15.30
N ALA A 20 -5.74 6.26 -16.00
CA ALA A 20 -6.08 6.56 -17.39
C ALA A 20 -5.12 5.96 -18.43
N VAL A 21 -3.92 5.53 -18.03
CA VAL A 21 -2.90 5.01 -18.94
C VAL A 21 -2.99 3.49 -19.15
N ASN A 22 -2.38 3.00 -20.23
CA ASN A 22 -2.31 1.58 -20.57
C ASN A 22 -1.38 0.78 -19.62
N GLY A 23 -1.40 -0.55 -19.76
CA GLY A 23 -0.64 -1.46 -18.90
C GLY A 23 0.88 -1.26 -18.96
N ASP A 24 1.44 -0.88 -20.10
CA ASP A 24 2.89 -0.67 -20.25
C ASP A 24 3.35 0.55 -19.44
N ILE A 25 2.61 1.65 -19.53
CA ILE A 25 2.91 2.87 -18.76
C ILE A 25 2.67 2.63 -17.26
N LYS A 26 1.62 1.90 -16.87
CA LYS A 26 1.42 1.48 -15.47
C LYS A 26 2.63 0.73 -14.93
N ARG A 27 3.18 -0.22 -15.70
CA ARG A 27 4.39 -0.97 -15.31
C ARG A 27 5.62 -0.08 -15.19
N VAL A 28 5.78 0.93 -16.04
CA VAL A 28 6.86 1.92 -15.90
C VAL A 28 6.69 2.72 -14.61
N ILE A 29 5.50 3.27 -14.36
CA ILE A 29 5.20 4.06 -13.15
C ILE A 29 5.52 3.26 -11.88
N LEU A 30 5.05 2.01 -11.78
CA LEU A 30 5.29 1.15 -10.62
C LEU A 30 6.78 0.88 -10.36
N ARG A 31 7.60 0.76 -11.43
CA ARG A 31 9.05 0.53 -11.31
C ARG A 31 9.79 1.74 -10.77
N VAL A 32 9.40 2.95 -11.17
CA VAL A 32 10.10 4.19 -10.79
C VAL A 32 9.56 4.82 -9.49
N LEU A 33 8.59 4.17 -8.84
CA LEU A 33 7.87 4.73 -7.70
C LEU A 33 8.63 4.69 -6.37
N GLU A 34 9.61 3.79 -6.26
CA GLU A 34 10.29 3.50 -4.99
C GLU A 34 11.00 4.72 -4.39
N ILE A 35 11.92 5.31 -5.15
CA ILE A 35 12.70 6.48 -4.72
C ILE A 35 11.79 7.64 -4.29
N PRO A 36 10.80 8.10 -5.10
CA PRO A 36 9.97 9.22 -4.69
C PRO A 36 9.09 8.92 -3.47
N VAL A 37 8.51 7.72 -3.36
CA VAL A 37 7.66 7.36 -2.21
C VAL A 37 8.47 7.26 -0.91
N ARG A 38 9.69 6.69 -0.97
CA ARG A 38 10.58 6.70 0.20
C ARG A 38 10.92 8.13 0.62
N GLY A 39 11.20 9.00 -0.34
CA GLY A 39 11.50 10.42 -0.07
C GLY A 39 10.35 11.20 0.55
N MET A 40 9.10 10.83 0.26
CA MET A 40 7.91 11.44 0.89
C MET A 40 7.67 10.95 2.33
N GLY A 41 7.97 9.68 2.60
CA GLY A 41 7.81 9.05 3.91
C GLY A 41 6.36 8.74 4.30
N MET A 42 6.20 7.81 5.25
CA MET A 42 4.88 7.26 5.63
C MET A 42 3.94 8.25 6.33
N ASN A 43 4.47 9.38 6.80
CA ASN A 43 3.70 10.43 7.48
C ASN A 43 3.25 11.55 6.52
N SER A 44 3.52 11.44 5.21
CA SER A 44 3.01 12.40 4.22
C SER A 44 1.47 12.44 4.26
N PRO A 45 0.87 13.60 4.54
CA PRO A 45 -0.59 13.77 4.50
C PRO A 45 -1.19 13.40 3.14
N GLU A 46 -0.47 13.67 2.06
CA GLU A 46 -0.89 13.40 0.69
C GLU A 46 -0.89 11.90 0.38
N LEU A 47 0.08 11.14 0.89
CA LEU A 47 0.06 9.68 0.76
C LEU A 47 -1.08 9.08 1.56
N LEU A 48 -1.28 9.51 2.81
CA LEU A 48 -2.38 9.03 3.65
C LEU A 48 -3.74 9.35 3.01
N LYS A 49 -3.91 10.58 2.48
CA LYS A 49 -5.12 10.99 1.76
C LYS A 49 -5.35 10.16 0.51
N LEU A 50 -4.29 9.79 -0.21
CA LEU A 50 -4.38 8.93 -1.40
C LEU A 50 -4.80 7.50 -1.04
N VAL A 51 -4.29 6.94 0.05
CA VAL A 51 -4.71 5.62 0.55
C VAL A 51 -6.18 5.65 0.96
N GLU A 52 -6.57 6.67 1.73
CA GLU A 52 -7.96 6.85 2.18
C GLU A 52 -8.93 7.02 0.99
N ASN A 53 -8.55 7.81 0.00
CA ASN A 53 -9.37 8.13 -1.17
C ASN A 53 -8.83 7.46 -2.44
N CYS A 54 -8.54 6.15 -2.35
CA CYS A 54 -8.01 5.38 -3.48
C CYS A 54 -8.90 5.57 -4.73
N PRO A 55 -8.36 6.04 -5.86
CA PRO A 55 -9.08 6.08 -7.13
C PRO A 55 -9.44 4.66 -7.60
N LYS A 56 -10.50 4.49 -8.40
CA LYS A 56 -10.87 3.16 -8.94
C LYS A 56 -9.83 2.75 -9.98
N GLY A 57 -9.27 1.55 -9.89
CA GLY A 57 -8.22 1.09 -10.80
C GLY A 57 -6.79 1.51 -10.41
N ALA A 58 -6.62 2.14 -9.23
CA ALA A 58 -5.33 2.49 -8.64
C ALA A 58 -4.90 1.53 -7.53
N GLU A 59 -5.62 0.44 -7.29
CA GLU A 59 -5.40 -0.47 -6.15
C GLU A 59 -3.97 -1.03 -6.16
N THR A 60 -3.46 -1.41 -7.34
CA THR A 60 -2.07 -1.87 -7.53
C THR A 60 -1.02 -0.79 -7.24
N LEU A 61 -1.32 0.47 -7.52
CA LEU A 61 -0.46 1.59 -7.17
C LEU A 61 -0.39 1.75 -5.65
N ILE A 62 -1.54 1.74 -4.98
CA ILE A 62 -1.62 1.84 -3.52
C ILE A 62 -0.90 0.66 -2.85
N THR A 63 -1.12 -0.58 -3.31
CA THR A 63 -0.39 -1.75 -2.81
C THR A 63 1.12 -1.53 -2.89
N ARG A 64 1.63 -1.05 -4.03
CA ARG A 64 3.07 -0.78 -4.20
C ARG A 64 3.57 0.31 -3.25
N ILE A 65 2.81 1.40 -3.09
CA ILE A 65 3.15 2.49 -2.14
C ILE A 65 3.28 1.95 -0.72
N ILE A 66 2.28 1.21 -0.24
CA ILE A 66 2.28 0.68 1.13
C ILE A 66 3.48 -0.25 1.32
N HIS A 67 3.72 -1.18 0.39
CA HIS A 67 4.89 -2.05 0.47
C HIS A 67 6.21 -1.27 0.56
N ILE A 68 6.39 -0.21 -0.26
CA ILE A 68 7.60 0.63 -0.20
C ILE A 68 7.77 1.28 1.18
N LEU A 69 6.68 1.80 1.75
CA LEU A 69 6.69 2.48 3.04
C LEU A 69 6.99 1.54 4.21
N THR A 70 6.60 0.26 4.11
CA THR A 70 6.69 -0.72 5.21
C THR A 70 7.74 -1.81 4.98
N GLU A 71 8.65 -1.61 4.02
CA GLU A 71 9.69 -2.60 3.72
C GLU A 71 10.84 -2.56 4.74
N GLN A 72 11.22 -1.36 5.18
CA GLN A 72 12.37 -1.14 6.08
C GLN A 72 11.96 -0.68 7.48
N ALA A 73 10.67 -0.39 7.69
CA ALA A 73 10.15 0.13 8.94
C ALA A 73 8.75 -0.44 9.19
N PRO A 74 8.33 -0.60 10.46
CA PRO A 74 6.95 -0.93 10.77
C PRO A 74 5.99 0.17 10.28
N PRO A 75 4.74 -0.17 9.93
CA PRO A 75 3.75 0.81 9.50
C PRO A 75 3.42 1.77 10.64
N SER A 76 3.20 3.05 10.31
CA SER A 76 2.68 4.01 11.29
C SER A 76 1.21 3.72 11.62
N PRO A 77 0.74 4.04 12.84
CA PRO A 77 -0.67 3.84 13.22
C PRO A 77 -1.66 4.50 12.24
N ALA A 78 -1.34 5.70 11.76
CA ALA A 78 -2.15 6.40 10.77
C ALA A 78 -2.25 5.64 9.44
N LEU A 79 -1.14 5.05 8.97
CA LEU A 79 -1.14 4.23 7.76
C LEU A 79 -1.97 2.97 7.96
N VAL A 80 -1.81 2.27 9.09
CA VAL A 80 -2.60 1.07 9.43
C VAL A 80 -4.08 1.38 9.40
N GLU A 81 -4.51 2.47 10.04
CA GLU A 81 -5.91 2.90 10.07
C GLU A 81 -6.46 3.09 8.65
N LYS A 82 -5.77 3.84 7.79
CA LYS A 82 -6.25 4.11 6.42
C LYS A 82 -6.26 2.86 5.54
N VAL A 83 -5.26 1.99 5.66
CA VAL A 83 -5.21 0.71 4.91
C VAL A 83 -6.34 -0.22 5.35
N ARG A 84 -6.58 -0.32 6.65
CA ARG A 84 -7.68 -1.11 7.21
C ARG A 84 -9.03 -0.62 6.69
N ASP A 85 -9.26 0.69 6.75
CA ASP A 85 -10.50 1.30 6.28
C ASP A 85 -10.72 1.03 4.79
N LEU A 86 -9.68 1.16 3.98
CA LEU A 86 -9.74 0.89 2.55
C LEU A 86 -10.06 -0.59 2.24
N TYR A 87 -9.47 -1.52 2.98
CA TYR A 87 -9.76 -2.95 2.85
C TYR A 87 -11.23 -3.26 3.15
N HIS A 88 -11.78 -2.74 4.26
CA HIS A 88 -13.18 -3.01 4.61
C HIS A 88 -14.19 -2.33 3.67
N LYS A 89 -13.87 -1.13 3.17
CA LYS A 89 -14.80 -0.34 2.35
C LYS A 89 -14.79 -0.75 0.87
N ARG A 90 -13.66 -1.21 0.34
CA ARG A 90 -13.46 -1.21 -1.12
C ARG A 90 -12.63 -2.35 -1.69
N VAL A 91 -11.64 -2.86 -0.97
CA VAL A 91 -10.70 -3.86 -1.50
C VAL A 91 -10.89 -5.20 -0.79
N SER A 92 -11.38 -6.21 -1.50
CA SER A 92 -11.59 -7.55 -0.92
C SER A 92 -10.33 -8.43 -0.88
N ASP A 93 -9.25 -8.01 -1.52
CA ASP A 93 -8.00 -8.75 -1.58
C ASP A 93 -7.23 -8.61 -0.26
N VAL A 94 -7.12 -9.71 0.49
CA VAL A 94 -6.45 -9.74 1.80
C VAL A 94 -4.96 -9.41 1.72
N ARG A 95 -4.33 -9.50 0.52
CA ARG A 95 -2.92 -9.13 0.33
C ARG A 95 -2.64 -7.67 0.67
N PHE A 96 -3.66 -6.82 0.64
CA PHE A 96 -3.56 -5.42 1.06
C PHE A 96 -3.17 -5.25 2.54
N LEU A 97 -3.49 -6.24 3.38
CA LEU A 97 -3.16 -6.21 4.80
C LEU A 97 -1.73 -6.68 5.08
N ILE A 98 -1.10 -7.45 4.19
CA ILE A 98 0.23 -8.04 4.40
C ILE A 98 1.28 -7.00 4.83
N PRO A 99 1.42 -5.86 4.14
CA PRO A 99 2.43 -4.85 4.50
C PRO A 99 2.22 -4.25 5.90
N VAL A 100 0.97 -4.20 6.37
CA VAL A 100 0.59 -3.56 7.64
C VAL A 100 0.29 -4.55 8.76
N LEU A 101 0.52 -5.86 8.56
CA LEU A 101 0.16 -6.92 9.50
C LEU A 101 0.67 -6.67 10.92
N THR A 102 1.90 -6.16 11.07
CA THR A 102 2.53 -5.89 12.37
C THR A 102 1.86 -4.76 13.15
N GLY A 103 1.08 -3.91 12.48
CA GLY A 103 0.33 -2.82 13.10
C GLY A 103 -1.14 -3.18 13.40
N LEU A 104 -1.63 -4.32 12.93
CA LEU A 104 -2.99 -4.79 13.20
C LEU A 104 -3.11 -5.38 14.60
N ASP A 105 -4.31 -5.28 15.17
CA ASP A 105 -4.59 -5.93 16.45
C ASP A 105 -4.75 -7.46 16.30
N LYS A 106 -4.69 -8.16 17.44
CA LYS A 106 -4.79 -9.63 17.46
C LYS A 106 -6.10 -10.15 16.84
N LYS A 107 -7.22 -9.44 17.01
CA LYS A 107 -8.53 -9.88 16.49
C LYS A 107 -8.57 -9.73 14.97
N GLU A 108 -8.03 -8.64 14.45
CA GLU A 108 -7.90 -8.36 13.02
C GLU A 108 -7.01 -9.39 12.33
N ILE A 109 -5.86 -9.72 12.93
CA ILE A 109 -4.96 -10.76 12.43
C ILE A 109 -5.68 -12.12 12.38
N ILE A 110 -6.34 -12.52 13.47
CA ILE A 110 -7.08 -13.80 13.54
C ILE A 110 -8.17 -13.86 12.46
N SER A 111 -8.86 -12.74 12.19
CA SER A 111 -9.90 -12.68 11.16
C SER A 111 -9.34 -12.77 9.73
N ALA A 112 -8.17 -12.19 9.48
CA ALA A 112 -7.50 -12.22 8.18
C ALA A 112 -6.78 -13.54 7.88
N LEU A 113 -6.27 -14.23 8.92
CA LEU A 113 -5.41 -15.40 8.80
C LEU A 113 -5.99 -16.53 7.92
N PRO A 114 -7.29 -16.91 8.02
CA PRO A 114 -7.86 -17.97 7.18
C PRO A 114 -7.83 -17.65 5.67
N LYS A 115 -7.85 -16.36 5.31
CA LYS A 115 -7.72 -15.92 3.91
C LYS A 115 -6.26 -15.90 3.48
N LEU A 116 -5.35 -15.48 4.37
CA LEU A 116 -3.91 -15.40 4.11
C LEU A 116 -3.27 -16.77 3.86
N ILE A 117 -3.61 -17.79 4.66
CA ILE A 117 -3.05 -19.15 4.51
C ILE A 117 -3.49 -19.87 3.23
N LYS A 118 -4.54 -19.37 2.56
CA LYS A 118 -5.02 -19.90 1.27
C LYS A 118 -4.25 -19.33 0.07
N LEU A 119 -3.36 -18.37 0.30
CA LEU A 119 -2.51 -17.79 -0.74
C LEU A 119 -1.36 -18.75 -1.10
N THR A 120 -0.59 -18.37 -2.12
CA THR A 120 0.58 -19.15 -2.56
C THR A 120 1.65 -19.27 -1.48
N GLN A 121 2.39 -20.38 -1.45
CA GLN A 121 3.46 -20.66 -0.48
C GLN A 121 4.43 -19.48 -0.23
N PRO A 122 4.94 -18.74 -1.25
CA PRO A 122 5.83 -17.60 -1.01
C PRO A 122 5.17 -16.48 -0.19
N VAL A 123 3.90 -16.21 -0.47
CA VAL A 123 3.12 -15.17 0.22
C VAL A 123 2.82 -15.59 1.65
N VAL A 124 2.46 -16.86 1.86
CA VAL A 124 2.25 -17.41 3.21
C VAL A 124 3.54 -17.31 4.04
N LYS A 125 4.70 -17.60 3.45
CA LYS A 125 5.99 -17.43 4.12
C LYS A 125 6.25 -15.97 4.51
N GLU A 126 5.94 -15.00 3.63
CA GLU A 126 6.04 -13.58 3.97
C GLU A 126 5.14 -13.21 5.15
N VAL A 127 3.89 -13.68 5.16
CA VAL A 127 2.95 -13.43 6.27
C VAL A 127 3.53 -13.90 7.59
N PHE A 128 4.07 -15.12 7.66
CA PHE A 128 4.68 -15.64 8.88
C PHE A 128 5.94 -14.87 9.28
N ASN A 129 6.80 -14.51 8.33
CA ASN A 129 7.99 -13.71 8.60
C ASN A 129 7.68 -12.32 9.17
N ARG A 130 6.49 -11.79 8.93
CA ARG A 130 6.05 -10.51 9.50
C ARG A 130 5.41 -10.67 10.89
N LEU A 131 4.92 -11.85 11.25
CA LEU A 131 4.22 -12.11 12.51
C LEU A 131 5.13 -12.71 13.60
N LEU A 132 6.27 -13.27 13.21
CA LEU A 132 7.27 -13.91 14.09
C LEU A 132 8.49 -13.01 14.26
#